data_AF-A0AAE1VK04-F1
#
_entry.id   AF-A0AAE1VK04-F1
#
_cell.length_a   1.000
_cell.length_b   1.000
_cell.length_c   1.000
_cell.angle_alpha   90.00
_cell.angle_beta   90.00
_cell.angle_gamma   90.00
#
_symmetry.space_group_name_H-M   'P 1'
#
loop_
_entity.id
_entity.type
_entity.pdbx_description
1 polymer ?
#
loop_
_entity_poly.entity_id
_entity_poly.type
_entity_poly.pdbx_seq_one_letter_code
_entity_poly.pdbx_strand_id
1 'polypeptide(L)'
;MRDYGVSTEEAMVKFQEMAEIAWKDVNEGILRPAPVSTGILTRILNLARIINVPYKHNQNGYTHPDKMDASQKASYHAGEAKGQTQEKASQIMDKARDTVQSAQESMQETGQQMKAKAQGAVEAVKDIVGANK
;
A
#
# COMPACT_ATOMS: atom_id res chain seq x y z
N MET A 1 -31.35 11.30 -15.40
CA MET A 1 -32.58 11.48 -14.59
C MET A 1 -33.82 11.31 -15.46
N ARG A 2 -34.28 12.33 -16.21
CA ARG A 2 -35.53 12.29 -17.00
C ARG A 2 -35.73 11.03 -17.84
N ASP A 3 -34.73 10.64 -18.64
CA ASP A 3 -34.88 9.54 -19.60
C ASP A 3 -35.02 8.16 -18.93
N TYR A 4 -34.59 8.03 -17.68
CA TYR A 4 -34.64 6.78 -16.91
C TYR A 4 -35.53 6.87 -15.66
N GLY A 5 -36.13 8.03 -15.38
CA GLY A 5 -36.94 8.26 -14.17
C GLY A 5 -36.19 8.12 -12.84
N VAL A 6 -34.86 8.19 -12.85
CA VAL A 6 -34.02 7.96 -11.65
C VAL A 6 -33.67 9.25 -10.91
N SER A 7 -33.28 9.11 -9.64
CA SER A 7 -32.76 10.18 -8.80
C SER A 7 -31.43 10.76 -9.33
N THR A 8 -31.02 11.90 -8.76
CA THR A 8 -29.74 12.54 -9.08
C THR A 8 -28.57 11.64 -8.69
N GLU A 9 -28.66 11.05 -7.49
CA GLU A 9 -27.63 10.20 -6.91
C GLU A 9 -27.42 8.94 -7.75
N GLU A 10 -28.49 8.26 -8.14
CA GLU A 10 -28.43 7.09 -9.02
C GLU A 10 -27.86 7.45 -10.41
N ALA A 11 -28.24 8.61 -10.96
CA ALA A 11 -27.69 9.08 -12.22
C ALA A 11 -26.18 9.37 -12.10
N MET A 12 -25.74 10.00 -11.01
CA MET A 12 -24.33 10.28 -10.74
C MET A 12 -23.50 8.98 -10.63
N VAL A 13 -24.01 7.96 -9.94
CA VAL A 13 -23.35 6.65 -9.86
C VAL A 13 -23.18 6.05 -11.26
N LYS A 14 -24.19 6.14 -12.13
CA LYS A 14 -24.07 5.67 -13.52
C LYS A 14 -23.10 6.48 -14.36
N PHE A 15 -23.03 7.80 -14.18
CA PHE A 15 -22.00 8.61 -14.83
C PHE A 15 -20.59 8.23 -14.38
N GLN A 16 -20.42 7.96 -13.09
CA GLN A 16 -19.14 7.49 -12.55
C GLN A 16 -18.75 6.13 -13.13
N GLU A 17 -19.68 5.17 -13.20
CA GLU A 17 -19.44 3.85 -13.80
C GLU A 17 -19.04 3.98 -15.29
N MET A 18 -19.72 4.83 -16.06
CA MET A 18 -19.36 5.11 -17.46
C MET A 18 -17.96 5.74 -17.58
N ALA A 19 -17.60 6.65 -16.70
CA ALA A 19 -16.27 7.26 -16.69
C ALA A 19 -15.17 6.23 -16.37
N GLU A 20 -15.43 5.30 -15.45
CA GLU A 20 -14.51 4.21 -15.11
C GLU A 20 -14.33 3.22 -16.27
N ILE A 21 -15.41 2.87 -16.96
CA ILE A 21 -15.36 2.04 -18.17
C ILE A 21 -14.55 2.75 -19.26
N ALA A 22 -14.86 4.01 -19.56
CA ALA A 22 -14.13 4.79 -20.56
C ALA A 22 -12.64 4.92 -20.22
N TRP A 23 -12.28 5.03 -18.93
CA TRP A 23 -10.88 5.04 -18.52
C TRP A 23 -10.17 3.71 -18.78
N LYS A 24 -10.85 2.58 -18.59
CA LYS A 24 -10.33 1.24 -18.95
C LYS A 24 -10.13 1.13 -20.47
N ASP A 25 -11.08 1.60 -21.26
CA ASP A 25 -10.98 1.60 -22.72
C ASP A 25 -9.79 2.44 -23.21
N VAL A 26 -9.55 3.61 -22.60
CA VAL A 26 -8.35 4.42 -22.87
C VAL A 26 -7.07 3.64 -22.53
N ASN A 27 -7.05 2.95 -21.39
CA ASN A 27 -5.88 2.15 -20.99
C ASN A 27 -5.64 0.94 -21.92
N GLU A 28 -6.70 0.33 -22.44
CA GLU A 28 -6.59 -0.74 -23.43
C GLU A 28 -6.09 -0.20 -24.77
N GLY A 29 -6.64 0.92 -25.24
CA GLY A 29 -6.27 1.53 -26.51
C GLY A 29 -4.82 2.03 -26.60
N ILE A 30 -4.12 2.18 -25.47
CA ILE A 30 -2.68 2.51 -25.43
C ILE A 30 -1.77 1.28 -25.42
N LEU A 31 -2.30 0.07 -25.23
CA LEU A 31 -1.51 -1.17 -25.30
C LEU A 31 -1.07 -1.45 -26.74
N ARG A 32 0.08 -2.12 -26.90
CA ARG A 32 0.64 -2.43 -28.23
C ARG A 32 0.12 -3.78 -28.74
N PRO A 33 -0.08 -3.93 -30.06
CA PRO A 33 0.14 -2.94 -31.12
C PRO A 33 -0.99 -1.90 -31.19
N ALA A 34 -0.61 -0.61 -31.15
CA ALA A 34 -1.58 0.48 -31.24
C ALA A 34 -1.79 0.91 -32.70
N PRO A 35 -3.01 1.30 -33.10
CA PRO A 35 -3.33 1.69 -34.48
C PRO A 35 -2.72 3.04 -34.88
N VAL A 36 -2.27 3.85 -33.91
CA VAL A 36 -1.71 5.19 -34.12
C VAL A 36 -0.43 5.38 -33.31
N SER A 37 0.32 6.45 -33.59
CA SER A 37 1.56 6.75 -32.89
C SER A 37 1.32 7.08 -31.41
N THR A 38 2.31 6.73 -30.56
CA THR A 38 2.27 7.05 -29.13
C THR A 38 2.06 8.54 -28.85
N GLY A 39 2.58 9.42 -29.72
CA GLY A 39 2.38 10.86 -29.58
C GLY A 39 0.91 11.30 -29.64
N ILE A 40 0.09 10.65 -30.47
CA ILE A 40 -1.35 10.90 -30.55
C ILE A 40 -2.04 10.36 -29.29
N LEU A 41 -1.72 9.14 -28.89
CA LEU A 41 -2.26 8.50 -27.69
C LEU A 41 -1.98 9.32 -26.43
N THR A 42 -0.76 9.86 -26.29
CA THR A 42 -0.40 10.71 -25.16
C THR A 42 -1.24 11.98 -25.11
N ARG A 43 -1.58 12.58 -26.26
CA ARG A 43 -2.46 13.77 -26.29
C ARG A 43 -3.88 13.42 -25.82
N ILE A 44 -4.43 12.31 -26.29
CA ILE A 44 -5.75 11.82 -25.86
C ILE A 44 -5.77 11.57 -24.34
N LEU A 45 -4.76 10.84 -23.85
CA LEU A 45 -4.60 10.56 -22.42
C LEU A 45 -4.48 11.85 -21.60
N ASN A 46 -3.72 12.83 -22.07
CA ASN A 46 -3.55 14.10 -21.37
C ASN A 46 -4.84 14.93 -21.35
N LEU A 47 -5.65 14.92 -22.41
CA LEU A 47 -6.97 15.58 -22.39
C LEU A 47 -7.89 14.93 -21.33
N ALA A 48 -7.91 13.60 -21.27
CA ALA A 48 -8.71 12.90 -20.28
C ALA A 48 -8.22 13.19 -18.84
N ARG A 49 -6.90 13.36 -18.62
CA ARG A 49 -6.34 13.83 -17.35
C ARG A 49 -6.74 15.27 -17.00
N ILE A 50 -6.80 16.17 -17.98
CA ILE A 50 -7.19 17.57 -17.78
C ILE A 50 -8.64 17.69 -17.31
N ILE A 51 -9.52 16.75 -17.67
CA ILE A 51 -10.89 16.70 -17.14
C ILE A 51 -10.90 16.19 -15.70
N ASN A 52 -10.02 15.25 -15.34
CA ASN A 52 -10.03 14.67 -14.00
C ASN A 52 -9.48 15.63 -12.92
N VAL A 53 -8.39 16.35 -13.20
CA VAL A 53 -7.68 17.15 -12.18
C VAL A 53 -8.52 18.29 -11.57
N PRO A 54 -9.09 19.22 -12.36
CA PRO A 54 -9.81 20.37 -11.82
C PRO A 54 -11.20 20.02 -11.27
N TYR A 55 -11.72 18.82 -11.56
CA TYR A 55 -13.06 18.38 -11.14
C TYR A 55 -13.05 17.29 -10.06
N LYS A 56 -11.87 16.84 -9.62
CA LYS A 56 -11.66 15.72 -8.69
C LYS A 56 -12.47 15.79 -7.39
N HIS A 57 -12.79 17.00 -6.93
CA HIS A 57 -13.47 17.24 -5.66
C HIS A 57 -14.93 17.65 -5.84
N ASN A 58 -15.57 17.27 -6.95
CA ASN A 58 -16.92 17.70 -7.34
C ASN A 58 -17.06 19.23 -7.32
N GLN A 59 -15.98 19.92 -7.67
CA GLN A 59 -15.88 21.37 -7.74
C GLN A 59 -15.48 21.76 -9.16
N ASN A 60 -15.94 22.92 -9.62
CA ASN A 60 -15.51 23.46 -10.90
C ASN A 60 -14.19 24.23 -10.75
N GLY A 61 -13.07 23.51 -10.65
CA GLY A 61 -11.74 24.10 -10.48
C GLY A 61 -11.24 24.88 -11.71
N TYR A 62 -11.84 24.68 -12.89
CA TYR A 62 -11.50 25.46 -14.08
C TYR A 62 -12.01 26.90 -13.98
N THR A 63 -13.25 27.07 -13.53
CA THR A 63 -13.86 28.41 -13.34
C THR A 63 -13.51 29.01 -11.97
N HIS A 64 -13.25 28.18 -10.96
CA HIS A 64 -12.92 28.58 -9.59
C HIS A 64 -11.59 27.95 -9.14
N PRO A 65 -10.45 28.46 -9.63
CA PRO A 65 -9.14 27.89 -9.34
C PRO A 65 -8.77 27.96 -7.84
N ASP A 66 -9.29 28.94 -7.11
CA ASP A 66 -9.14 29.08 -5.66
C ASP A 66 -9.62 27.84 -4.89
N LYS A 67 -10.68 27.19 -5.37
CA LYS A 67 -11.22 25.95 -4.77
C LYS A 67 -10.29 24.76 -5.01
N MET A 68 -9.70 24.69 -6.20
CA MET A 68 -8.72 23.65 -6.54
C MET A 68 -7.46 23.77 -5.68
N ASP A 69 -6.93 24.99 -5.52
CA ASP A 69 -5.73 25.26 -4.73
C ASP A 69 -5.94 24.89 -3.24
N ALA A 70 -7.08 25.29 -2.68
CA ALA A 70 -7.44 24.93 -1.31
C ALA A 70 -7.54 23.41 -1.13
N SER A 71 -8.17 22.72 -2.09
CA SER A 71 -8.35 21.27 -2.02
C SER A 71 -7.04 20.49 -2.22
N GLN A 72 -6.18 20.95 -3.12
CA GLN A 72 -4.84 20.39 -3.31
C GLN A 72 -3.98 20.56 -2.06
N LYS A 73 -4.00 21.73 -1.44
CA LYS A 73 -3.28 22.00 -0.19
C LYS A 73 -3.76 21.10 0.95
N ALA A 74 -5.08 20.95 1.10
CA ALA A 74 -5.66 20.06 2.09
C ALA A 74 -5.23 18.59 1.85
N SER A 75 -5.26 18.14 0.60
CA SER A 75 -4.83 16.79 0.21
C SER A 75 -3.34 16.55 0.47
N TYR A 76 -2.50 17.56 0.22
CA TYR A 76 -1.05 17.49 0.47
C TYR A 76 -0.75 17.32 1.96
N HIS A 77 -1.32 18.16 2.83
CA HIS A 77 -1.11 18.04 4.28
C HIS A 77 -1.70 16.75 4.86
N ALA A 78 -2.85 16.28 4.37
CA ALA A 78 -3.38 14.97 4.74
C ALA A 78 -2.43 13.84 4.34
N GLY A 79 -1.81 13.93 3.16
CA GLY A 79 -0.77 13.02 2.70
C GLY A 79 0.47 13.02 3.59
N GLU A 80 0.98 14.20 3.97
CA GLU A 80 2.10 14.33 4.90
C GLU A 80 1.79 13.72 6.27
N ALA A 81 0.63 14.03 6.85
CA ALA A 81 0.22 13.49 8.14
C ALA A 81 0.09 11.96 8.13
N LYS A 82 -0.46 11.41 7.04
CA LYS A 82 -0.55 9.97 6.83
C LYS A 82 0.84 9.34 6.70
N GLY A 83 1.73 9.93 5.90
CA GLY A 83 3.10 9.47 5.73
C GLY A 83 3.87 9.46 7.05
N GLN A 84 3.79 10.55 7.83
CA GLN A 84 4.43 10.64 9.15
C GLN A 84 3.90 9.61 10.16
N THR A 85 2.59 9.37 10.16
CA THR A 85 1.96 8.38 11.04
C THR A 85 2.40 6.96 10.66
N GLN A 86 2.40 6.66 9.37
CA GLN A 86 2.85 5.37 8.85
C GLN A 86 4.33 5.12 9.17
N GLU A 87 5.18 6.13 8.97
CA GLU A 87 6.60 6.05 9.27
C GLU A 87 6.86 5.82 10.77
N LYS A 88 6.18 6.58 11.66
CA LYS A 88 6.28 6.35 13.11
C LYS A 88 5.81 4.94 13.51
N ALA A 89 4.74 4.44 12.89
CA ALA A 89 4.24 3.10 13.15
C ALA A 89 5.25 2.02 12.69
N SER A 90 5.83 2.16 11.50
CA SER A 90 6.90 1.28 11.01
C SER A 90 8.10 1.28 11.95
N GLN A 91 8.59 2.45 12.38
CA GLN A 91 9.71 2.54 13.32
C GLN A 91 9.43 1.86 14.67
N ILE A 92 8.20 1.96 15.20
CA ILE A 92 7.80 1.28 16.45
C ILE A 92 7.75 -0.23 16.23
N MET A 93 7.20 -0.67 15.10
CA MET A 93 7.10 -2.09 14.75
C MET A 93 8.47 -2.73 14.57
N ASP A 94 9.39 -2.05 13.89
CA ASP A 94 10.75 -2.56 13.68
C ASP A 94 11.52 -2.67 15.02
N LYS A 95 11.43 -1.66 15.89
CA LYS A 95 12.01 -1.74 17.24
C LYS A 95 11.43 -2.90 18.07
N ALA A 96 10.13 -3.13 17.96
CA ALA A 96 9.48 -4.24 18.66
C ALA A 96 9.97 -5.59 18.11
N ARG A 97 10.11 -5.70 16.79
CA ARG A 97 10.63 -6.90 16.12
C ARG A 97 12.06 -7.22 16.54
N ASP A 98 12.95 -6.23 16.55
CA ASP A 98 14.34 -6.41 16.97
C ASP A 98 14.45 -6.87 18.43
N THR A 99 13.61 -6.30 19.30
CA THR A 99 13.56 -6.68 20.73
C THR A 99 13.05 -8.12 20.92
N VAL A 100 12.01 -8.52 20.18
CA VAL A 100 11.47 -9.89 20.26
C VAL A 100 12.45 -10.90 19.67
N GLN A 101 13.08 -10.58 18.54
CA GLN A 101 14.03 -11.47 17.87
C GLN A 101 15.27 -11.70 18.74
N SER A 102 15.85 -10.66 19.32
CA SER A 102 16.99 -10.78 20.23
C SER A 102 16.67 -11.59 21.49
N ALA A 103 15.48 -11.41 22.08
CA ALA A 103 15.03 -12.22 23.21
C ALA A 103 14.86 -13.71 22.82
N GLN A 104 14.29 -13.97 21.64
CA GLN A 104 14.13 -15.34 21.13
C GLN A 104 15.49 -16.01 20.88
N GLU A 105 16.43 -15.31 20.24
CA GLU A 105 17.77 -15.83 19.96
C GLU A 105 18.54 -16.13 21.25
N SER A 106 18.49 -15.23 22.24
CA SER A 106 19.14 -15.44 23.55
C SER A 106 18.55 -16.63 24.32
N MET A 107 17.23 -16.78 24.32
CA MET A 107 16.56 -17.93 24.95
C MET A 107 16.88 -19.24 24.23
N GLN A 108 16.99 -19.22 22.91
CA GLN A 108 17.36 -20.38 22.11
C GLN A 108 18.81 -20.81 22.37
N GLU A 109 19.75 -19.86 22.39
CA GLU A 109 21.16 -20.13 22.66
C GLU A 109 21.37 -20.67 24.08
N THR A 110 20.73 -20.04 25.07
CA THR A 110 20.76 -20.52 26.47
C THR A 110 20.18 -21.92 26.60
N GLY A 111 19.06 -22.19 25.92
CA GLY A 111 18.43 -23.52 25.88
C GLY A 111 19.34 -24.58 25.24
N GLN A 112 20.03 -24.24 24.15
CA GLN A 112 20.98 -25.13 23.49
C GLN A 112 22.21 -25.43 24.38
N GLN A 113 22.77 -24.42 25.06
CA GLN A 113 23.89 -24.63 25.99
C GLN A 113 23.50 -25.54 27.16
N MET A 114 22.33 -25.32 27.78
CA MET A 114 21.87 -26.18 28.87
C MET A 114 21.65 -27.63 28.41
N LYS A 115 21.05 -27.82 27.23
CA LYS A 115 20.86 -29.16 26.66
C LYS A 115 22.20 -29.85 26.40
N ALA A 116 23.16 -29.15 25.81
CA ALA A 116 24.50 -29.69 25.58
C ALA A 116 25.23 -30.06 26.88
N LYS A 117 25.14 -29.20 27.91
CA LYS A 117 25.77 -29.45 29.22
C LYS A 117 25.13 -30.64 29.95
N ALA A 118 23.80 -30.76 29.88
CA ALA A 118 23.08 -31.90 30.45
C ALA A 118 23.43 -33.22 29.73
N GLN A 119 23.50 -33.20 28.39
CA GLN A 119 23.94 -34.37 27.61
C GLN A 119 25.38 -34.78 27.96
N GLY A 120 26.31 -33.82 28.04
CA GLY A 120 27.69 -34.10 28.45
C GLY A 120 27.82 -34.66 29.87
N ALA A 121 27.01 -34.18 30.83
CA ALA A 121 26.98 -34.72 32.18
C ALA A 121 26.42 -36.15 32.23
N VAL A 122 25.38 -36.45 31.46
CA VAL A 122 24.80 -37.80 31.37
C VAL A 122 25.78 -38.79 30.75
N GLU A 123 26.48 -38.41 29.68
CA GLU A 123 27.52 -39.23 29.06
C GLU A 123 28.67 -39.49 30.05
N ALA A 124 29.15 -38.48 30.78
CA ALA A 124 30.21 -38.64 31.77
C ALA A 124 29.84 -39.61 32.92
N VAL A 125 28.59 -39.56 33.40
CA VAL A 125 28.10 -40.52 34.41
C VAL A 125 28.03 -41.92 33.84
N LYS A 126 27.61 -42.07 32.58
CA LYS A 126 27.53 -43.36 31.89
C LYS A 126 28.91 -43.99 31.68
N ASP A 127 29.93 -43.19 31.36
CA ASP A 127 31.31 -43.65 31.20
C ASP A 127 31.93 -44.10 32.54
N ILE A 128 31.69 -43.38 33.64
CA ILE A 128 32.16 -43.77 34.98
C ILE A 128 31.54 -45.10 35.42
N VAL A 129 30.24 -45.29 35.17
CA VAL A 129 29.54 -46.54 35.49
C VAL A 129 29.96 -47.68 34.57
N GLY A 130 30.29 -47.39 33.31
CA GLY A 130 30.81 -48.36 32.35
C GLY A 130 32.24 -48.82 32.61
N ALA A 131 33.10 -47.94 33.13
CA ALA A 131 34.50 -48.23 33.45
C ALA A 131 34.71 -49.09 34.72
N ASN A 132 33.65 -49.36 35.48
CA ASN A 132 33.66 -50.19 36.70
C ASN A 132 33.17 -51.64 36.45
N LYS A 133 33.17 -52.10 35.21
CA LYS A 133 33.04 -53.52 34.83
C LYS A 133 34.36 -54.04 34.28
#